data_AF-A0A1V2DPK8-F1
#
_entry.id   AF-A0A1V2DPK8-F1
#
_cell.length_a   1.000
_cell.length_b   1.000
_cell.length_c   1.000
_cell.angle_alpha   90.00
_cell.angle_beta   90.00
_cell.angle_gamma   90.00
#
_symmetry.space_group_name_H-M   'P 1'
#
loop_
_entity.id
_entity.type
_entity.pdbx_description
1 polymer ?
#
loop_
_entity_poly.entity_id
_entity_poly.type
_entity_poly.pdbx_seq_one_letter_code
_entity_poly.pdbx_strand_id
1 'polypeptide(L)'
;MRMLSQVGLLPAISRLGQLEACLSIVGSAAIRSPILVLEKRLPEATNRLPISAINRLSDHYVREQMAERLASLGINLMLDYPYQPSSPERTAVHSNRAVLYGDASDRSFSVKGPGVCLVALDTDDLAGDLMQEMPYAWSLLGTIEQEYLKRWGNAIEFWHEIAHCNSENAFNDLSLIGEQAAHEIQRYSERWAQEAQECDPVVGESLLSVLEMTLVENPDNPMLALDAVQAAGGFDSAVGKDQILRFRLFTETLADSWAKFQIQRRKIANEGYCSSENAVTHPWDRFRLAMSIRQPDARYMTWLVPWLKGLPEHIQRQVIADAYEGVMRLAEELVPKSIVMKLVSEREARPDVLAFSTPNLSPDSRRADRWKHWAQENLGTSFRY
;
A
#
# COMPACT_ATOMS: atom_id res chain seq x y z
N MET A 1 23.69 0.55 9.40
CA MET A 1 25.02 0.03 9.00
C MET A 1 25.33 -1.37 9.51
N ARG A 2 25.31 -1.65 10.83
CA ARG A 2 25.61 -3.00 11.38
C ARG A 2 24.79 -4.12 10.71
N MET A 3 23.49 -3.91 10.53
CA MET A 3 22.59 -4.87 9.89
C MET A 3 22.96 -5.19 8.45
N LEU A 4 23.05 -4.16 7.59
CA LEU A 4 23.50 -4.29 6.20
C LEU A 4 24.89 -4.94 6.09
N SER A 5 25.75 -4.74 7.09
CA SER A 5 27.05 -5.41 7.18
C SER A 5 26.91 -6.90 7.49
N GLN A 6 26.06 -7.25 8.45
CA GLN A 6 25.85 -8.63 8.89
C GLN A 6 25.29 -9.51 7.77
N VAL A 7 24.43 -8.93 6.92
CA VAL A 7 23.87 -9.62 5.75
C VAL A 7 24.72 -9.48 4.49
N GLY A 8 25.88 -8.83 4.56
CA GLY A 8 26.82 -8.72 3.43
C GLY A 8 26.40 -7.76 2.31
N LEU A 9 25.45 -6.85 2.55
CA LEU A 9 24.93 -5.91 1.55
C LEU A 9 25.73 -4.60 1.46
N LEU A 10 26.63 -4.29 2.41
CA LEU A 10 27.42 -3.05 2.37
C LEU A 10 28.15 -2.78 1.04
N PRO A 11 28.81 -3.77 0.39
CA PRO A 11 29.46 -3.56 -0.91
C PRO A 11 28.47 -3.20 -2.04
N ALA A 12 27.22 -3.66 -1.94
CA ALA A 12 26.18 -3.28 -2.88
C ALA A 12 25.72 -1.84 -2.62
N ILE A 13 25.48 -1.49 -1.35
CA ILE A 13 25.07 -0.14 -0.93
C ILE A 13 26.10 0.91 -1.34
N SER A 14 27.40 0.62 -1.22
CA SER A 14 28.47 1.56 -1.62
C SER A 14 28.54 1.83 -3.12
N ARG A 15 27.86 1.02 -3.95
CA ARG A 15 27.77 1.19 -5.41
C ARG A 15 26.48 1.89 -5.85
N LEU A 16 25.58 2.23 -4.93
CA LEU A 16 24.36 2.97 -5.21
C LEU A 16 24.62 4.47 -5.32
N GLY A 17 23.63 5.21 -5.84
CA GLY A 17 23.62 6.66 -5.72
C GLY A 17 23.60 7.09 -4.25
N GLN A 18 24.07 8.31 -3.95
CA GLN A 18 24.16 8.80 -2.58
C GLN A 18 22.81 8.79 -1.87
N LEU A 19 21.73 9.18 -2.55
CA LEU A 19 20.38 9.21 -1.99
C LEU A 19 19.87 7.80 -1.65
N GLU A 20 19.92 6.88 -2.62
CA GLU A 20 19.56 5.46 -2.46
C GLU A 20 20.32 4.79 -1.31
N ALA A 21 21.64 5.02 -1.23
CA ALA A 21 22.48 4.50 -0.15
C ALA A 21 22.05 5.05 1.22
N CYS A 22 21.82 6.36 1.31
CA CYS A 22 21.35 7.02 2.53
C CYS A 22 19.99 6.46 2.96
N LEU A 23 19.02 6.38 2.05
CA LEU A 23 17.67 5.88 2.35
C LEU A 23 17.68 4.41 2.74
N SER A 24 18.50 3.58 2.09
CA SER A 24 18.70 2.16 2.46
C SER A 24 19.21 2.04 3.90
N ILE A 25 20.19 2.85 4.28
CA ILE A 25 20.76 2.85 5.65
C ILE A 25 19.70 3.32 6.67
N VAL A 26 18.99 4.40 6.36
CA VAL A 26 17.99 5.03 7.24
C VAL A 26 16.79 4.09 7.44
N GLY A 27 16.25 3.53 6.37
CA GLY A 27 15.15 2.57 6.39
C GLY A 27 15.52 1.30 7.17
N SER A 28 16.70 0.73 6.87
CA SER A 28 17.18 -0.46 7.58
C SER A 28 17.35 -0.23 9.08
N ALA A 29 17.84 0.96 9.46
CA ALA A 29 18.03 1.32 10.86
C ALA A 29 16.69 1.50 11.59
N ALA A 30 15.70 2.11 10.93
CA ALA A 30 14.39 2.38 11.51
C ALA A 30 13.63 1.09 11.82
N ILE A 31 13.55 0.18 10.83
CA ILE A 31 12.71 -1.02 10.94
C ILE A 31 13.48 -2.28 11.34
N ARG A 32 14.78 -2.15 11.63
CA ARG A 32 15.67 -3.25 12.05
C ARG A 32 15.56 -4.47 11.13
N SER A 33 15.43 -4.23 9.83
CA SER A 33 15.48 -5.24 8.78
C SER A 33 16.38 -4.76 7.64
N PRO A 34 17.02 -5.63 6.84
CA PRO A 34 17.75 -5.21 5.66
C PRO A 34 16.81 -4.60 4.62
N ILE A 35 16.95 -3.30 4.40
CA ILE A 35 16.23 -2.54 3.37
C ILE A 35 17.22 -2.06 2.32
N LEU A 36 16.90 -2.34 1.05
CA LEU A 36 17.52 -1.75 -0.11
C LEU A 36 16.54 -0.74 -0.75
N VAL A 37 16.97 0.50 -0.94
CA VAL A 37 16.18 1.52 -1.62
C VAL A 37 16.78 1.80 -2.98
N LEU A 38 15.97 1.73 -4.03
CA LEU A 38 16.34 2.08 -5.39
C LEU A 38 15.41 3.14 -5.96
N GLU A 39 15.94 4.04 -6.78
CA GLU A 39 15.14 4.93 -7.60
C GLU A 39 14.44 4.14 -8.72
N LYS A 40 13.11 4.25 -8.77
CA LYS A 40 12.27 3.81 -9.87
C LYS A 40 12.39 4.84 -10.99
N ARG A 41 13.35 4.64 -11.87
CA ARG A 41 13.59 5.52 -13.01
C ARG A 41 13.68 4.72 -14.30
N LEU A 42 13.13 5.28 -15.38
CA LEU A 42 13.51 4.84 -16.72
C LEU A 42 15.00 5.15 -16.90
N PRO A 43 15.84 4.18 -17.28
CA PRO A 43 17.22 4.48 -17.59
C PRO A 43 17.29 5.43 -18.80
N GLU A 44 18.36 6.22 -18.86
CA GLU A 44 18.69 6.99 -20.07
C GLU A 44 18.63 6.07 -21.29
N ALA A 45 18.10 6.59 -22.41
CA ALA A 45 17.79 5.81 -23.61
C ALA A 45 18.94 4.85 -23.95
N THR A 46 18.72 3.55 -23.76
CA THR A 46 19.68 2.54 -24.17
C THR A 46 19.54 2.32 -25.67
N ASN A 47 20.64 1.99 -26.36
CA ASN A 47 20.64 1.66 -27.79
C ASN A 47 19.76 0.44 -28.17
N ARG A 48 19.05 -0.17 -27.20
CA ARG A 48 18.30 -1.43 -27.36
C ARG A 48 16.83 -1.24 -27.73
N LEU A 49 16.19 -0.16 -27.30
CA LEU A 49 14.77 0.11 -27.60
C LEU A 49 14.55 1.60 -27.92
N PRO A 50 13.68 1.94 -28.88
CA PRO A 50 13.28 3.31 -29.12
C PRO A 50 12.49 3.86 -27.92
N ILE A 51 12.62 5.16 -27.64
CA ILE A 51 11.93 5.86 -26.53
C ILE A 51 10.41 5.62 -26.57
N SER A 52 9.81 5.54 -27.76
CA SER A 52 8.37 5.26 -27.91
C SER A 52 7.96 3.86 -27.43
N ALA A 53 8.85 2.87 -27.52
CA ALA A 53 8.59 1.52 -26.99
C ALA A 53 8.81 1.49 -25.47
N ILE A 54 9.84 2.20 -24.99
CA ILE A 54 10.11 2.37 -23.55
C ILE A 54 8.90 3.02 -22.86
N ASN A 55 8.38 4.12 -23.40
CA ASN A 55 7.22 4.81 -22.83
C ASN A 55 5.93 3.99 -22.87
N ARG A 56 5.77 3.09 -23.86
CA ARG A 56 4.60 2.19 -23.93
C ARG A 56 4.68 1.05 -22.92
N LEU A 57 5.87 0.55 -22.64
CA LEU A 57 6.09 -0.54 -21.68
C LEU A 57 6.28 -0.02 -20.25
N SER A 58 6.64 1.26 -20.09
CA SER A 58 6.83 2.02 -18.85
C SER A 58 7.25 1.15 -17.66
N ASP A 59 6.33 0.79 -16.77
CA ASP A 59 6.58 0.03 -15.54
C ASP A 59 7.19 -1.34 -15.76
N HIS A 60 6.74 -2.06 -16.79
CA HIS A 60 7.31 -3.35 -17.16
C HIS A 60 8.81 -3.19 -17.46
N TYR A 61 9.16 -2.17 -18.23
CA TYR A 61 10.55 -1.92 -18.59
C TYR A 61 11.40 -1.47 -17.39
N VAL A 62 10.84 -0.62 -16.52
CA VAL A 62 11.52 -0.21 -15.28
C VAL A 62 11.85 -1.43 -14.42
N ARG A 63 10.91 -2.36 -14.23
CA ARG A 63 11.10 -3.58 -13.43
C ARG A 63 12.15 -4.51 -14.02
N GLU A 64 12.15 -4.68 -15.34
CA GLU A 64 13.18 -5.48 -16.03
C GLU A 64 14.57 -4.90 -15.78
N GLN A 65 14.73 -3.58 -15.92
CA GLN A 65 16.01 -2.90 -15.69
C GLN A 65 16.42 -2.92 -14.22
N MET A 66 15.46 -2.85 -13.30
CA MET A 66 15.69 -2.99 -11.88
C MET A 66 16.18 -4.41 -11.53
N ALA A 67 15.60 -5.45 -12.13
CA ALA A 67 16.05 -6.84 -11.96
C ALA A 67 17.50 -7.04 -12.41
N GLU A 68 17.87 -6.47 -13.58
CA GLU A 68 19.24 -6.45 -14.09
C GLU A 68 20.19 -5.69 -13.16
N ARG A 69 19.78 -4.50 -12.70
CA ARG A 69 20.56 -3.68 -11.77
C ARG A 69 20.83 -4.40 -10.45
N LEU A 70 19.80 -5.02 -9.85
CA LEU A 70 19.95 -5.83 -8.64
C LEU A 70 20.96 -6.96 -8.84
N ALA A 71 20.87 -7.70 -9.96
CA ALA A 71 21.80 -8.79 -10.26
C ALA A 71 23.24 -8.30 -10.40
N SER A 72 23.47 -7.16 -11.08
CA SER A 72 24.80 -6.52 -11.21
C SER A 72 25.37 -6.07 -9.86
N LEU A 73 24.50 -5.75 -8.90
CA LEU A 73 24.85 -5.44 -7.52
C LEU A 73 25.10 -6.70 -6.67
N GLY A 74 24.95 -7.89 -7.24
CA GLY A 74 25.05 -9.16 -6.53
C GLY A 74 23.86 -9.43 -5.61
N ILE A 75 22.71 -8.82 -5.90
CA ILE A 75 21.50 -8.94 -5.10
C ILE A 75 20.53 -9.93 -5.75
N ASN A 76 20.01 -10.87 -4.97
CA ASN A 76 18.97 -11.80 -5.34
C ASN A 76 17.86 -11.77 -4.26
N LEU A 77 16.72 -11.19 -4.60
CA LEU A 77 15.58 -10.99 -3.69
C LEU A 77 14.91 -12.30 -3.26
N MET A 78 15.12 -13.42 -3.97
CA MET A 78 14.52 -14.71 -3.62
C MET A 78 15.30 -15.50 -2.58
N LEU A 79 16.46 -15.02 -2.13
CA LEU A 79 17.38 -15.79 -1.30
C LEU A 79 17.62 -15.12 0.06
N ASP A 80 17.92 -15.96 1.04
CA ASP A 80 18.42 -15.52 2.35
C ASP A 80 19.83 -14.97 2.25
N TYR A 81 20.17 -14.08 3.18
CA TYR A 81 21.49 -13.47 3.28
C TYR A 81 22.21 -13.84 4.59
N PRO A 82 23.55 -13.98 4.57
CA PRO A 82 24.47 -13.68 3.48
C PRO A 82 24.45 -14.72 2.34
N TYR A 83 24.22 -14.24 1.12
CA TYR A 83 24.19 -15.08 -0.08
C TYR A 83 25.60 -15.25 -0.66
N GLN A 84 26.02 -16.49 -0.92
CA GLN A 84 27.21 -16.76 -1.71
C GLN A 84 26.83 -16.91 -3.19
N PRO A 85 27.29 -16.03 -4.09
CA PRO A 85 26.96 -16.09 -5.50
C PRO A 85 27.65 -17.29 -6.15
N SER A 86 27.01 -18.46 -6.04
CA SER A 86 27.32 -19.64 -6.86
C SER A 86 26.47 -19.67 -8.13
N SER A 87 25.35 -18.91 -8.17
CA SER A 87 24.49 -18.81 -9.34
C SER A 87 25.04 -17.82 -10.39
N PRO A 88 24.99 -18.14 -11.68
CA PRO A 88 25.22 -17.16 -12.75
C PRO A 88 24.34 -15.92 -12.61
N GLU A 89 24.84 -14.73 -12.99
CA GLU A 89 24.12 -13.45 -12.96
C GLU A 89 22.73 -13.55 -13.61
N ARG A 90 22.63 -14.29 -14.72
CA ARG A 90 21.37 -14.56 -15.43
C ARG A 90 20.30 -15.19 -14.52
N THR A 91 20.69 -16.09 -13.63
CA THR A 91 19.76 -16.70 -12.66
C THR A 91 19.27 -15.66 -11.66
N ALA A 92 20.14 -14.78 -11.16
CA ALA A 92 19.74 -13.70 -10.26
C ALA A 92 18.77 -12.71 -10.94
N VAL A 93 19.00 -12.37 -12.22
CA VAL A 93 18.04 -11.56 -13.00
C VAL A 93 16.67 -12.21 -13.04
N HIS A 94 16.60 -13.51 -13.39
CA HIS A 94 15.32 -14.24 -13.45
C HIS A 94 14.63 -14.32 -12.09
N SER A 95 15.39 -14.54 -11.01
CA SER A 95 14.84 -14.55 -9.64
C SER A 95 14.29 -13.18 -9.24
N ASN A 96 15.09 -12.12 -9.39
CA ASN A 96 14.65 -10.75 -9.07
C ASN A 96 13.41 -10.35 -9.87
N ARG A 97 13.40 -10.70 -11.16
CA ARG A 97 12.26 -10.49 -12.04
C ARG A 97 10.98 -11.10 -11.45
N ALA A 98 11.03 -12.38 -11.05
CA ALA A 98 9.89 -13.08 -10.50
C ALA A 98 9.28 -12.35 -9.29
N VAL A 99 10.13 -11.82 -8.40
CA VAL A 99 9.66 -11.07 -7.22
C VAL A 99 9.07 -9.71 -7.62
N LEU A 100 9.70 -8.98 -8.55
CA LEU A 100 9.28 -7.65 -9.00
C LEU A 100 7.97 -7.63 -9.81
N TYR A 101 7.56 -8.75 -10.41
CA TYR A 101 6.27 -8.83 -11.12
C TYR A 101 5.06 -8.97 -10.18
N GLY A 102 5.26 -9.37 -8.92
CA GLY A 102 4.17 -9.55 -7.96
C GLY A 102 3.50 -8.24 -7.54
N ASP A 103 4.21 -7.13 -7.59
CA ASP A 103 3.68 -5.83 -7.20
C ASP A 103 2.95 -5.14 -8.36
N ALA A 104 1.95 -4.31 -8.12
CA ALA A 104 1.18 -3.61 -9.16
C ALA A 104 1.05 -2.10 -8.91
N SER A 105 1.81 -1.54 -7.95
CA SER A 105 1.73 -0.09 -7.68
C SER A 105 2.39 0.74 -8.80
N ASP A 106 1.68 1.78 -9.22
CA ASP A 106 2.02 2.64 -10.37
C ASP A 106 3.14 3.63 -10.06
N ARG A 107 3.34 4.00 -8.79
CA ARG A 107 4.33 5.02 -8.39
C ARG A 107 5.49 4.41 -7.61
N SER A 108 5.43 4.42 -6.27
CA SER A 108 6.40 3.74 -5.41
C SER A 108 5.86 2.41 -4.92
N PHE A 109 6.76 1.49 -4.58
CA PHE A 109 6.39 0.14 -4.22
C PHE A 109 7.46 -0.55 -3.39
N SER A 110 7.10 -1.63 -2.70
CA SER A 110 8.01 -2.39 -1.85
C SER A 110 7.79 -3.88 -2.02
N VAL A 111 8.91 -4.62 -2.06
CA VAL A 111 8.90 -6.05 -2.33
C VAL A 111 9.75 -6.75 -1.29
N LYS A 112 9.09 -7.60 -0.49
CA LYS A 112 9.73 -8.33 0.61
C LYS A 112 10.30 -9.67 0.14
N GLY A 113 11.62 -9.76 0.07
CA GLY A 113 12.32 -11.03 -0.06
C GLY A 113 12.58 -11.71 1.29
N PRO A 114 13.05 -12.97 1.31
CA PRO A 114 13.35 -13.69 2.55
C PRO A 114 14.44 -13.02 3.42
N GLY A 115 15.52 -12.52 2.78
CA GLY A 115 16.65 -11.90 3.47
C GLY A 115 16.75 -10.38 3.36
N VAL A 116 16.04 -9.76 2.41
CA VAL A 116 16.11 -8.31 2.14
C VAL A 116 14.79 -7.83 1.55
N CYS A 117 14.34 -6.65 1.98
CA CYS A 117 13.23 -5.97 1.32
C CYS A 117 13.77 -4.89 0.38
N LEU A 118 13.22 -4.82 -0.81
CA LEU A 118 13.43 -3.73 -1.75
C LEU A 118 12.33 -2.68 -1.57
N VAL A 119 12.71 -1.40 -1.56
CA VAL A 119 11.80 -0.27 -1.73
C VAL A 119 12.21 0.46 -3.00
N ALA A 120 11.29 0.56 -3.94
CA ALA A 120 11.45 1.31 -5.17
C ALA A 120 10.68 2.64 -5.04
N LEU A 121 11.40 3.75 -5.05
CA LEU A 121 10.80 5.09 -4.93
C LEU A 121 10.80 5.79 -6.27
N ASP A 122 9.68 6.40 -6.62
CA ASP A 122 9.62 7.30 -7.77
C ASP A 122 10.60 8.47 -7.62
N THR A 123 11.13 8.96 -8.75
CA THR A 123 12.10 10.06 -8.75
C THR A 123 11.46 11.44 -8.79
N ASP A 124 10.23 11.54 -9.28
CA ASP A 124 9.52 12.82 -9.34
C ASP A 124 9.02 13.20 -7.95
N ASP A 125 8.87 14.49 -7.67
CA ASP A 125 8.27 14.94 -6.42
C ASP A 125 6.79 14.56 -6.39
N LEU A 126 6.30 13.95 -5.30
CA LEU A 126 4.93 13.50 -5.14
C LEU A 126 3.92 14.62 -5.42
N ALA A 127 4.14 15.84 -4.92
CA ALA A 127 3.20 16.92 -5.19
C ALA A 127 3.23 17.34 -6.67
N GLY A 128 4.42 17.39 -7.28
CA GLY A 128 4.59 17.65 -8.72
C GLY A 128 3.89 16.61 -9.59
N ASP A 129 4.04 15.32 -9.26
CA ASP A 129 3.41 14.20 -9.94
C ASP A 129 1.88 14.22 -9.77
N LEU A 130 1.39 14.40 -8.53
CA LEU A 130 -0.05 14.49 -8.25
C LEU A 130 -0.72 15.65 -9.00
N MET A 131 -0.01 16.78 -9.16
CA MET A 131 -0.50 17.91 -9.96
C MET A 131 -0.65 17.57 -11.44
N GLN A 132 0.20 16.69 -11.97
CA GLN A 132 0.24 16.34 -13.40
C GLN A 132 -0.66 15.13 -13.72
N GLU A 133 -0.50 14.05 -12.97
CA GLU A 133 -1.16 12.77 -13.23
C GLU A 133 -2.54 12.66 -12.56
N MET A 134 -2.74 13.40 -11.45
CA MET A 134 -3.99 13.35 -10.67
C MET A 134 -4.56 14.75 -10.35
N PRO A 135 -4.68 15.66 -11.34
CA PRO A 135 -5.04 17.06 -11.12
C PRO A 135 -6.39 17.26 -10.42
N TYR A 136 -7.34 16.33 -10.63
CA TYR A 136 -8.63 16.37 -9.96
C TYR A 136 -8.52 16.05 -8.46
N ALA A 137 -7.78 15.01 -8.09
CA ALA A 137 -7.53 14.70 -6.67
C ALA A 137 -6.77 15.85 -6.01
N TRP A 138 -5.79 16.45 -6.71
CA TRP A 138 -5.08 17.63 -6.23
C TRP A 138 -6.00 18.84 -6.02
N SER A 139 -6.95 19.08 -6.93
CA SER A 139 -7.89 20.21 -6.85
C SER A 139 -8.89 20.11 -5.69
N LEU A 140 -9.10 18.90 -5.17
CA LEU A 140 -9.93 18.65 -3.98
C LEU A 140 -9.25 19.07 -2.68
N LEU A 141 -7.94 19.33 -2.71
CA LEU A 141 -7.17 19.64 -1.52
C LEU A 141 -7.15 21.14 -1.25
N GLY A 142 -7.30 21.51 0.02
CA GLY A 142 -7.07 22.87 0.47
C GLY A 142 -5.58 23.23 0.46
N THR A 143 -5.28 24.52 0.66
CA THR A 143 -3.91 25.02 0.65
C THR A 143 -3.03 24.36 1.72
N ILE A 144 -3.60 24.04 2.90
CA ILE A 144 -2.86 23.39 3.99
C ILE A 144 -2.40 22.00 3.55
N GLU A 145 -3.30 21.23 2.93
CA GLU A 145 -3.00 19.87 2.46
C GLU A 145 -1.97 19.88 1.34
N GLN A 146 -2.11 20.80 0.38
CA GLN A 146 -1.15 20.94 -0.71
C GLN A 146 0.25 21.32 -0.22
N GLU A 147 0.36 22.29 0.70
CA GLU A 147 1.65 22.68 1.28
C GLU A 147 2.27 21.56 2.12
N TYR A 148 1.43 20.80 2.84
CA TYR A 148 1.89 19.61 3.55
C TYR A 148 2.48 18.56 2.60
N LEU A 149 1.79 18.24 1.49
CA LEU A 149 2.26 17.27 0.50
C LEU A 149 3.54 17.72 -0.21
N LYS A 150 3.65 19.00 -0.60
CA LYS A 150 4.90 19.54 -1.17
C LYS A 150 6.08 19.42 -0.22
N ARG A 151 5.82 19.57 1.09
CA ARG A 151 6.87 19.55 2.10
C ARG A 151 7.25 18.14 2.53
N TRP A 152 6.28 17.24 2.66
CA TRP A 152 6.43 15.96 3.32
C TRP A 152 6.02 14.74 2.51
N GLY A 153 5.41 14.92 1.34
CA GLY A 153 4.87 13.85 0.50
C GLY A 153 5.86 12.71 0.24
N ASN A 154 7.02 13.01 -0.33
CA ASN A 154 8.06 12.02 -0.63
C ASN A 154 8.56 11.29 0.62
N ALA A 155 8.61 12.00 1.76
CA ALA A 155 9.06 11.40 3.01
C ALA A 155 8.00 10.45 3.59
N ILE A 156 6.72 10.78 3.46
CA ILE A 156 5.61 9.89 3.83
C ILE A 156 5.60 8.67 2.94
N GLU A 157 5.68 8.86 1.62
CA GLU A 157 5.77 7.77 0.64
C GLU A 157 6.92 6.81 0.99
N PHE A 158 8.12 7.35 1.26
CA PHE A 158 9.25 6.54 1.71
C PHE A 158 8.93 5.73 2.97
N TRP A 159 8.43 6.35 4.04
CA TRP A 159 8.15 5.61 5.27
C TRP A 159 6.98 4.64 5.14
N HIS A 160 6.00 4.93 4.26
CA HIS A 160 4.89 4.05 3.94
C HIS A 160 5.42 2.76 3.31
N GLU A 161 6.25 2.84 2.27
CA GLU A 161 6.84 1.66 1.65
C GLU A 161 7.76 0.87 2.60
N ILE A 162 8.46 1.58 3.50
CA ILE A 162 9.28 0.91 4.52
C ILE A 162 8.41 0.11 5.50
N ALA A 163 7.20 0.59 5.83
CA ALA A 163 6.29 -0.13 6.73
C ALA A 163 5.81 -1.46 6.13
N HIS A 164 5.58 -1.50 4.81
CA HIS A 164 5.23 -2.72 4.10
C HIS A 164 6.34 -3.78 4.14
N CYS A 165 7.61 -3.36 4.15
CA CYS A 165 8.74 -4.27 4.29
C CYS A 165 8.80 -5.03 5.62
N ASN A 166 8.33 -4.44 6.73
CA ASN A 166 8.29 -5.09 8.04
C ASN A 166 7.14 -4.54 8.89
N SER A 167 5.93 -4.98 8.55
CA SER A 167 4.69 -4.58 9.21
C SER A 167 4.67 -4.90 10.71
N GLU A 168 5.34 -5.96 11.15
CA GLU A 168 5.43 -6.34 12.57
C GLU A 168 6.12 -5.24 13.40
N ASN A 169 7.26 -4.73 12.92
CA ASN A 169 7.96 -3.64 13.60
C ASN A 169 7.19 -2.32 13.52
N ALA A 170 6.55 -2.03 12.39
CA ALA A 170 5.68 -0.86 12.26
C ALA A 170 4.52 -0.91 13.28
N PHE A 171 3.90 -2.08 13.41
CA PHE A 171 2.89 -2.37 14.40
C PHE A 171 3.41 -2.21 15.83
N ASN A 172 4.54 -2.82 16.17
CA ASN A 172 5.13 -2.75 17.51
C ASN A 172 5.43 -1.29 17.92
N ASP A 173 6.01 -0.50 17.02
CA ASP A 173 6.30 0.93 17.27
C ASP A 173 5.02 1.72 17.58
N LEU A 174 3.95 1.51 16.79
CA LEU A 174 2.66 2.19 16.96
C LEU A 174 1.92 1.72 18.22
N SER A 175 1.99 0.42 18.55
CA SER A 175 1.42 -0.14 19.79
C SER A 175 2.01 0.49 21.04
N LEU A 176 3.33 0.74 21.05
CA LEU A 176 4.02 1.34 22.20
C LEU A 176 3.57 2.77 22.53
N ILE A 177 3.02 3.49 21.56
CA ILE A 177 2.53 4.86 21.73
C ILE A 177 1.00 4.94 21.78
N GLY A 178 0.32 3.79 21.83
CA GLY A 178 -1.13 3.70 21.86
C GLY A 178 -1.82 4.21 20.59
N GLU A 179 -1.11 4.19 19.46
CA GLU A 179 -1.67 4.63 18.18
C GLU A 179 -2.79 3.70 17.72
N GLN A 180 -3.84 4.30 17.16
CA GLN A 180 -5.12 3.61 16.96
C GLN A 180 -5.04 2.49 15.94
N ALA A 181 -4.24 2.67 14.87
CA ALA A 181 -4.07 1.67 13.82
C ALA A 181 -3.46 0.36 14.37
N ALA A 182 -2.53 0.45 15.32
CA ALA A 182 -1.94 -0.72 15.93
C ALA A 182 -2.91 -1.42 16.88
N HIS A 183 -3.68 -0.68 17.67
CA HIS A 183 -4.74 -1.29 18.48
C HIS A 183 -5.80 -2.00 17.62
N GLU A 184 -6.14 -1.48 16.43
CA GLU A 184 -7.11 -2.15 15.56
C GLU A 184 -6.52 -3.37 14.86
N ILE A 185 -5.25 -3.36 14.46
CA ILE A 185 -4.59 -4.58 13.96
C ILE A 185 -4.43 -5.63 15.06
N GLN A 186 -4.14 -5.19 16.28
CA GLN A 186 -4.03 -6.08 17.44
C GLN A 186 -5.40 -6.69 17.76
N ARG A 187 -6.45 -5.87 17.85
CA ARG A 187 -7.82 -6.35 18.07
C ARG A 187 -8.36 -7.15 16.91
N TYR A 188 -7.95 -6.86 15.68
CA TYR A 188 -8.26 -7.67 14.52
C TYR A 188 -7.62 -9.05 14.70
N SER A 189 -6.31 -9.11 14.97
CA SER A 189 -5.58 -10.37 15.21
C SER A 189 -6.10 -11.15 16.44
N GLU A 190 -6.39 -10.48 17.56
CA GLU A 190 -6.88 -11.09 18.80
C GLU A 190 -8.33 -11.59 18.68
N ARG A 191 -9.24 -10.78 18.12
CA ARG A 191 -10.63 -11.23 17.88
C ARG A 191 -10.67 -12.34 16.85
N TRP A 192 -9.78 -12.32 15.88
CA TRP A 192 -9.70 -13.37 14.89
C TRP A 192 -9.17 -14.68 15.47
N ALA A 193 -8.16 -14.62 16.34
CA ALA A 193 -7.74 -15.78 17.13
C ALA A 193 -8.88 -16.33 18.01
N GLN A 194 -9.81 -15.47 18.44
CA GLN A 194 -10.99 -15.86 19.21
C GLN A 194 -12.13 -16.40 18.34
N GLU A 195 -12.43 -15.80 17.20
CA GLU A 195 -13.45 -16.26 16.23
C GLU A 195 -13.03 -17.58 15.56
N ALA A 196 -11.72 -17.79 15.37
CA ALA A 196 -11.14 -19.07 14.96
C ALA A 196 -11.43 -20.18 15.98
N GLN A 197 -11.44 -19.87 17.28
CA GLN A 197 -11.78 -20.80 18.36
C GLN A 197 -13.29 -21.09 18.49
N GLU A 198 -14.16 -20.24 17.92
CA GLU A 198 -15.62 -20.31 18.07
C GLU A 198 -16.34 -21.02 16.89
N CYS A 199 -15.67 -21.22 15.75
CA CYS A 199 -16.16 -22.04 14.62
C CYS A 199 -15.59 -23.47 14.69
N ASP A 200 -16.33 -24.49 14.22
CA ASP A 200 -15.96 -25.93 14.28
C ASP A 200 -14.43 -26.15 14.04
N PRO A 201 -13.66 -26.49 15.10
CA PRO A 201 -12.23 -26.16 15.20
C PRO A 201 -11.31 -26.77 14.14
N VAL A 202 -11.75 -27.80 13.41
CA VAL A 202 -10.84 -28.61 12.59
C VAL A 202 -10.73 -28.12 11.14
N VAL A 203 -11.74 -27.41 10.62
CA VAL A 203 -11.77 -27.00 9.19
C VAL A 203 -11.66 -25.47 9.04
N GLY A 204 -12.32 -24.69 9.91
CA GLY A 204 -12.24 -23.23 9.88
C GLY A 204 -10.85 -22.68 10.26
N GLU A 205 -10.25 -23.21 11.34
CA GLU A 205 -8.92 -22.80 11.82
C GLU A 205 -7.84 -23.08 10.77
N SER A 206 -7.87 -24.26 10.12
CA SER A 206 -6.89 -24.60 9.09
C SER A 206 -7.03 -23.71 7.85
N LEU A 207 -8.26 -23.38 7.46
CA LEU A 207 -8.52 -22.57 6.27
C LEU A 207 -8.14 -21.11 6.46
N LEU A 208 -8.48 -20.52 7.61
CA LEU A 208 -8.11 -19.15 7.94
C LEU A 208 -6.61 -19.01 8.19
N SER A 209 -6.01 -19.95 8.91
CA SER A 209 -4.55 -19.98 9.11
C SER A 209 -3.80 -20.14 7.77
N VAL A 210 -4.33 -20.92 6.82
CA VAL A 210 -3.77 -21.00 5.46
C VAL A 210 -3.92 -19.67 4.71
N LEU A 211 -5.07 -18.99 4.80
CA LEU A 211 -5.25 -17.65 4.21
C LEU A 211 -4.22 -16.67 4.78
N GLU A 212 -4.09 -16.66 6.10
CA GLU A 212 -3.22 -15.80 6.91
C GLU A 212 -1.76 -15.98 6.59
N MET A 213 -1.28 -17.21 6.79
CA MET A 213 0.10 -17.57 6.54
C MET A 213 0.44 -17.24 5.10
N THR A 214 -0.44 -17.55 4.15
CA THR A 214 -0.18 -17.26 2.75
C THR A 214 -0.22 -15.75 2.46
N LEU A 215 -1.10 -14.96 3.06
CA LEU A 215 -1.12 -13.49 2.92
C LEU A 215 0.07 -12.80 3.60
N VAL A 216 0.55 -13.33 4.72
CA VAL A 216 1.71 -12.79 5.45
C VAL A 216 3.01 -13.17 4.76
N GLU A 217 3.10 -14.39 4.23
CA GLU A 217 4.25 -14.89 3.46
C GLU A 217 4.28 -14.33 2.04
N ASN A 218 3.13 -14.04 1.45
CA ASN A 218 2.97 -13.57 0.08
C ASN A 218 2.04 -12.35 0.03
N PRO A 219 2.36 -11.24 0.73
CA PRO A 219 1.50 -10.07 0.80
C PRO A 219 1.14 -9.58 -0.60
N ASP A 220 2.06 -9.64 -1.56
CA ASP A 220 1.90 -9.14 -2.92
C ASP A 220 1.09 -10.06 -3.84
N ASN A 221 0.81 -11.30 -3.43
CA ASN A 221 0.07 -12.27 -4.23
C ASN A 221 -1.15 -12.83 -3.48
N PRO A 222 -2.22 -12.01 -3.33
CA PRO A 222 -3.43 -12.43 -2.63
C PRO A 222 -4.16 -13.61 -3.31
N MET A 223 -3.83 -13.94 -4.57
CA MET A 223 -4.36 -15.12 -5.24
C MET A 223 -3.82 -16.41 -4.69
N LEU A 224 -2.53 -16.47 -4.34
CA LEU A 224 -1.98 -17.66 -3.71
C LEU A 224 -2.72 -17.96 -2.41
N ALA A 225 -3.09 -16.92 -1.66
CA ALA A 225 -3.87 -17.09 -0.45
C ALA A 225 -5.29 -17.58 -0.73
N LEU A 226 -5.98 -17.00 -1.73
CA LEU A 226 -7.33 -17.45 -2.11
C LEU A 226 -7.32 -18.90 -2.66
N ASP A 227 -6.36 -19.23 -3.52
CA ASP A 227 -6.18 -20.56 -4.12
C ASP A 227 -5.80 -21.60 -3.06
N ALA A 228 -4.91 -21.26 -2.13
CA ALA A 228 -4.53 -22.14 -1.02
C ALA A 228 -5.71 -22.43 -0.09
N VAL A 229 -6.55 -21.41 0.17
CA VAL A 229 -7.78 -21.56 0.95
C VAL A 229 -8.81 -22.41 0.22
N GLN A 230 -9.06 -22.13 -1.07
CA GLN A 230 -9.98 -22.94 -1.87
C GLN A 230 -9.53 -24.40 -1.95
N ALA A 231 -8.24 -24.65 -2.17
CA ALA A 231 -7.65 -25.99 -2.23
C ALA A 231 -7.77 -26.75 -0.90
N ALA A 232 -7.77 -26.04 0.23
CA ALA A 232 -7.92 -26.63 1.56
C ALA A 232 -9.39 -26.84 1.98
N GLY A 233 -10.36 -26.64 1.08
CA GLY A 233 -11.81 -26.81 1.34
C GLY A 233 -12.55 -25.50 1.67
N GLY A 234 -12.04 -24.38 1.15
CA GLY A 234 -12.31 -23.00 1.55
C GLY A 234 -13.72 -22.41 1.43
N PHE A 235 -13.83 -21.15 1.87
CA PHE A 235 -15.03 -20.32 1.87
C PHE A 235 -15.61 -20.05 0.46
N ASP A 236 -16.84 -19.51 0.42
CA ASP A 236 -17.33 -18.80 -0.76
C ASP A 236 -16.30 -17.73 -1.19
N SER A 237 -15.95 -17.74 -2.47
CA SER A 237 -15.05 -16.77 -3.11
C SER A 237 -15.36 -15.31 -2.74
N ALA A 238 -16.62 -14.96 -2.51
CA ALA A 238 -17.01 -13.61 -2.10
C ALA A 238 -16.55 -13.26 -0.68
N VAL A 239 -16.61 -14.21 0.26
CA VAL A 239 -16.16 -14.01 1.64
C VAL A 239 -14.63 -13.89 1.68
N GLY A 240 -13.91 -14.76 0.96
CA GLY A 240 -12.45 -14.67 0.84
C GLY A 240 -11.98 -13.34 0.25
N LYS A 241 -12.71 -12.81 -0.75
CA LYS A 241 -12.45 -11.48 -1.33
C LYS A 241 -12.60 -10.34 -0.33
N ASP A 242 -13.69 -10.34 0.44
CA ASP A 242 -13.91 -9.31 1.46
C ASP A 242 -12.86 -9.36 2.58
N GLN A 243 -12.37 -10.56 2.93
CA GLN A 243 -11.29 -10.70 3.92
C GLN A 243 -9.96 -10.15 3.40
N ILE A 244 -9.60 -10.47 2.16
CA ILE A 244 -8.39 -9.92 1.51
C ILE A 244 -8.47 -8.39 1.42
N LEU A 245 -9.64 -7.85 1.05
CA LEU A 245 -9.89 -6.41 1.01
C LEU A 245 -9.63 -5.77 2.37
N ARG A 246 -10.20 -6.32 3.45
CA ARG A 246 -10.01 -5.81 4.82
C ARG A 246 -8.56 -5.90 5.27
N PHE A 247 -7.92 -7.04 5.04
CA PHE A 247 -6.50 -7.21 5.35
C PHE A 247 -5.66 -6.12 4.68
N ARG A 248 -5.85 -5.91 3.37
CA ARG A 248 -5.16 -4.85 2.62
C ARG A 248 -5.47 -3.45 3.16
N LEU A 249 -6.73 -3.15 3.46
CA LEU A 249 -7.11 -1.88 4.08
C LEU A 249 -6.36 -1.63 5.41
N PHE A 250 -6.25 -2.65 6.26
CA PHE A 250 -5.55 -2.52 7.52
C PHE A 250 -4.03 -2.42 7.35
N THR A 251 -3.41 -3.16 6.42
CA THR A 251 -1.97 -3.04 6.15
C THR A 251 -1.62 -1.67 5.57
N GLU A 252 -2.42 -1.14 4.65
CA GLU A 252 -2.26 0.21 4.11
C GLU A 252 -2.41 1.27 5.21
N THR A 253 -3.38 1.08 6.10
CA THR A 253 -3.59 2.01 7.23
C THR A 253 -2.44 1.97 8.24
N LEU A 254 -1.87 0.79 8.48
CA LEU A 254 -0.67 0.64 9.31
C LEU A 254 0.50 1.42 8.69
N ALA A 255 0.71 1.23 7.39
CA ALA A 255 1.78 1.89 6.66
C ALA A 255 1.63 3.42 6.68
N ASP A 256 0.43 3.92 6.41
CA ASP A 256 0.10 5.34 6.53
C ASP A 256 0.33 5.89 7.95
N SER A 257 -0.12 5.16 8.97
CA SER A 257 0.00 5.59 10.37
C SER A 257 1.46 5.61 10.82
N TRP A 258 2.23 4.58 10.45
CA TRP A 258 3.65 4.53 10.78
C TRP A 258 4.43 5.60 10.02
N ALA A 259 4.11 5.88 8.77
CA ALA A 259 4.69 6.99 8.02
C ALA A 259 4.45 8.34 8.71
N LYS A 260 3.20 8.64 9.08
CA LYS A 260 2.83 9.84 9.85
C LYS A 260 3.64 9.93 11.15
N PHE A 261 3.72 8.83 11.90
CA PHE A 261 4.51 8.76 13.13
C PHE A 261 6.00 9.02 12.90
N GLN A 262 6.62 8.41 11.87
CA GLN A 262 8.03 8.59 11.57
C GLN A 262 8.35 10.05 11.17
N ILE A 263 7.43 10.73 10.48
CA ILE A 263 7.54 12.17 10.16
C ILE A 263 7.45 13.02 11.42
N GLN A 264 6.42 12.82 12.26
CA GLN A 264 6.22 13.56 13.50
C GLN A 264 7.42 13.41 14.45
N ARG A 265 7.87 12.17 14.68
CA ARG A 265 8.99 11.85 15.57
C ARG A 265 10.29 12.55 15.17
N ARG A 266 10.48 12.80 13.87
CA ARG A 266 11.69 13.45 13.33
C ARG A 266 11.61 14.98 13.28
N LYS A 267 10.51 15.60 13.76
CA LYS A 267 10.25 17.04 13.55
C LYS A 267 9.82 17.86 14.76
N ILE A 268 9.78 17.32 15.98
CA ILE A 268 9.62 18.08 17.25
C ILE A 268 8.60 19.24 17.16
N ALA A 269 7.43 18.98 16.57
CA ALA A 269 6.25 19.83 16.65
C ALA A 269 5.03 18.96 16.30
N ASN A 270 4.10 18.85 17.25
CA ASN A 270 2.77 18.35 16.98
C ASN A 270 2.06 19.35 16.07
N GLU A 271 1.76 18.97 14.83
CA GLU A 271 0.63 19.61 14.15
C GLU A 271 -0.61 19.17 14.94
N GLY A 272 -1.16 20.08 15.76
CA GLY A 272 -2.28 19.78 16.62
C GLY A 272 -3.46 19.28 15.81
N TYR A 273 -3.80 18.00 15.96
CA TYR A 273 -4.93 17.38 15.30
C TYR A 273 -6.23 17.79 16.01
N CYS A 274 -7.24 18.18 15.24
CA CYS A 274 -8.60 18.24 15.75
C CYS A 274 -9.02 16.83 16.21
N SER A 275 -9.62 16.70 17.39
CA SER A 275 -9.97 15.39 17.98
C SER A 275 -11.40 14.94 17.66
N SER A 276 -12.02 15.52 16.61
CA SER A 276 -13.39 15.16 16.23
C SER A 276 -13.40 13.80 15.54
N GLU A 277 -14.18 12.85 16.07
CA GLU A 277 -14.39 11.51 15.48
C GLU A 277 -15.07 11.55 14.09
N ASN A 278 -15.64 12.70 13.72
CA ASN A 278 -16.34 12.89 12.45
C ASN A 278 -15.52 13.69 11.42
N ALA A 279 -14.26 14.02 11.71
CA ALA A 279 -13.42 14.80 10.81
C ALA A 279 -12.19 14.00 10.35
N VAL A 280 -11.82 14.16 9.09
CA VAL A 280 -10.49 13.78 8.60
C VAL A 280 -9.54 14.91 8.98
N THR A 281 -8.68 14.64 9.94
CA THR A 281 -7.94 15.68 10.68
C THR A 281 -6.52 15.86 10.16
N HIS A 282 -5.95 14.82 9.58
CA HIS A 282 -4.59 14.84 9.06
C HIS A 282 -4.58 15.15 7.55
N PRO A 283 -3.69 16.03 7.05
CA PRO A 283 -3.57 16.34 5.63
C PRO A 283 -3.41 15.13 4.71
N TRP A 284 -2.60 14.15 5.11
CA TRP A 284 -2.44 12.87 4.40
C TRP A 284 -3.76 12.08 4.27
N ASP A 285 -4.58 12.03 5.32
CA ASP A 285 -5.81 11.26 5.29
C ASP A 285 -6.86 11.96 4.41
N ARG A 286 -6.83 13.31 4.34
CA ARG A 286 -7.63 14.09 3.38
C ARG A 286 -7.18 13.84 1.95
N PHE A 287 -5.88 13.73 1.74
CA PHE A 287 -5.33 13.30 0.46
C PHE A 287 -5.79 11.90 0.08
N ARG A 288 -5.74 10.91 0.99
CA ARG A 288 -6.29 9.57 0.76
C ARG A 288 -7.79 9.59 0.43
N LEU A 289 -8.57 10.46 1.07
CA LEU A 289 -9.99 10.67 0.74
C LEU A 289 -10.17 11.25 -0.68
N ALA A 290 -9.42 12.30 -1.04
CA ALA A 290 -9.46 12.88 -2.39
C ALA A 290 -9.05 11.86 -3.47
N MET A 291 -8.02 11.06 -3.20
CA MET A 291 -7.60 9.95 -4.04
C MET A 291 -8.71 8.90 -4.19
N SER A 292 -9.38 8.57 -3.09
CA SER A 292 -10.50 7.62 -3.10
C SER A 292 -11.64 8.11 -4.00
N ILE A 293 -11.87 9.41 -4.16
CA ILE A 293 -12.88 9.93 -5.10
C ILE A 293 -12.39 9.81 -6.55
N ARG A 294 -11.11 10.13 -6.80
CA ARG A 294 -10.54 10.03 -8.15
C ARG A 294 -10.41 8.59 -8.64
N GLN A 295 -10.14 7.66 -7.74
CA GLN A 295 -9.97 6.23 -8.01
C GLN A 295 -10.52 5.44 -6.82
N PRO A 296 -11.85 5.19 -6.79
CA PRO A 296 -12.48 4.44 -5.71
C PRO A 296 -11.94 3.02 -5.60
N ASP A 297 -11.18 2.76 -4.54
CA ASP A 297 -10.60 1.47 -4.20
C ASP A 297 -10.64 1.27 -2.69
N ALA A 298 -11.48 0.33 -2.24
CA ALA A 298 -11.73 0.11 -0.82
C ALA A 298 -10.48 -0.33 -0.03
N ARG A 299 -9.45 -0.86 -0.71
CA ARG A 299 -8.18 -1.25 -0.09
C ARG A 299 -7.36 -0.04 0.36
N TYR A 300 -7.51 1.10 -0.32
CA TYR A 300 -6.73 2.32 -0.06
C TYR A 300 -7.56 3.42 0.63
N MET A 301 -8.80 3.13 1.03
CA MET A 301 -9.65 4.01 1.82
C MET A 301 -9.21 4.01 3.30
N THR A 302 -7.91 4.18 3.57
CA THR A 302 -7.30 4.08 4.91
C THR A 302 -7.89 5.05 5.92
N TRP A 303 -8.41 6.19 5.44
CA TRP A 303 -9.17 7.13 6.23
C TRP A 303 -10.37 6.47 6.93
N LEU A 304 -10.96 5.39 6.39
CA LEU A 304 -12.16 4.75 6.93
C LEU A 304 -11.94 4.02 8.28
N VAL A 305 -10.72 3.63 8.60
CA VAL A 305 -10.42 2.75 9.74
C VAL A 305 -10.92 3.24 11.11
N PRO A 306 -10.89 4.55 11.45
CA PRO A 306 -11.49 5.06 12.69
C PRO A 306 -12.96 4.68 12.86
N TRP A 307 -13.73 4.55 11.77
CA TRP A 307 -15.15 4.15 11.81
C TRP A 307 -15.38 2.64 11.87
N LEU A 308 -14.36 1.83 11.58
CA LEU A 308 -14.44 0.37 11.68
C LEU A 308 -14.13 -0.13 13.10
N LYS A 309 -13.55 0.76 13.91
CA LYS A 309 -13.03 0.48 15.24
C LYS A 309 -14.05 -0.18 16.16
N GLY A 310 -13.67 -1.32 16.73
CA GLY A 310 -14.48 -2.04 17.72
C GLY A 310 -15.82 -2.58 17.20
N LEU A 311 -16.12 -2.45 15.90
CA LEU A 311 -17.33 -3.00 15.31
C LEU A 311 -17.17 -4.49 15.00
N PRO A 312 -18.24 -5.29 15.01
CA PRO A 312 -18.24 -6.66 14.50
C PRO A 312 -17.92 -6.71 13.00
N GLU A 313 -17.32 -7.79 12.52
CA GLU A 313 -16.89 -7.94 11.12
C GLU A 313 -18.00 -7.63 10.11
N HIS A 314 -19.18 -8.24 10.28
CA HIS A 314 -20.29 -8.05 9.34
C HIS A 314 -20.72 -6.57 9.24
N ILE A 315 -20.59 -5.81 10.33
CA ILE A 315 -20.83 -4.36 10.33
C ILE A 315 -19.69 -3.65 9.62
N GLN A 316 -18.42 -4.00 9.87
CA GLN A 316 -17.29 -3.40 9.17
C GLN A 316 -17.41 -3.56 7.64
N ARG A 317 -17.74 -4.77 7.17
CA ARG A 317 -17.98 -5.06 5.75
C ARG A 317 -19.07 -4.16 5.15
N GLN A 318 -20.17 -3.99 5.88
CA GLN A 318 -21.25 -3.14 5.44
C GLN A 318 -20.85 -1.65 5.43
N VAL A 319 -20.12 -1.18 6.44
CA VAL A 319 -19.60 0.19 6.48
C VAL A 319 -18.68 0.46 5.30
N ILE A 320 -17.80 -0.48 4.96
CA ILE A 320 -16.92 -0.39 3.80
C ILE A 320 -17.73 -0.32 2.49
N ALA A 321 -18.73 -1.19 2.31
CA ALA A 321 -19.61 -1.16 1.13
C ALA A 321 -20.36 0.17 0.99
N ASP A 322 -20.93 0.68 2.09
CA ASP A 322 -21.68 1.93 2.09
C ASP A 322 -20.77 3.14 1.81
N ALA A 323 -19.56 3.15 2.40
CA ALA A 323 -18.58 4.22 2.19
C ALA A 323 -18.06 4.23 0.76
N TYR A 324 -17.74 3.05 0.21
CA TYR A 324 -17.31 2.89 -1.17
C TYR A 324 -18.36 3.44 -2.15
N GLU A 325 -19.63 3.04 -1.96
CA GLU A 325 -20.74 3.55 -2.77
C GLU A 325 -20.92 5.06 -2.62
N GLY A 326 -20.81 5.61 -1.41
CA GLY A 326 -20.89 7.05 -1.17
C GLY A 326 -19.81 7.83 -1.91
N VAL A 327 -18.58 7.33 -1.92
CA VAL A 327 -17.45 7.92 -2.66
C VAL A 327 -17.62 7.79 -4.16
N MET A 328 -18.12 6.66 -4.66
CA MET A 328 -18.47 6.49 -6.08
C MET A 328 -19.50 7.54 -6.53
N ARG A 329 -20.59 7.73 -5.77
CA ARG A 329 -21.61 8.76 -6.05
C ARG A 329 -21.04 10.17 -6.03
N LEU A 330 -20.10 10.45 -5.13
CA LEU A 330 -19.42 11.74 -5.09
C LEU A 330 -18.51 11.92 -6.31
N ALA A 331 -17.81 10.87 -6.74
CA ALA A 331 -16.96 10.89 -7.93
C ALA A 331 -17.76 11.21 -9.20
N GLU A 332 -18.96 10.66 -9.34
CA GLU A 332 -19.89 10.95 -10.44
C GLU A 332 -20.25 12.44 -10.55
N GLU A 333 -20.24 13.17 -9.44
CA GLU A 333 -20.55 14.61 -9.39
C GLU A 333 -19.32 15.50 -9.60
N LEU A 334 -18.17 15.09 -9.06
CA LEU A 334 -16.99 15.95 -8.97
C LEU A 334 -15.96 15.70 -10.08
N VAL A 335 -15.96 14.51 -10.68
CA VAL A 335 -14.94 14.08 -11.64
C VAL A 335 -15.53 14.11 -13.06
N PRO A 336 -14.76 14.49 -14.11
CA PRO A 336 -15.27 14.50 -15.48
C PRO A 336 -15.89 13.17 -15.89
N LYS A 337 -16.99 13.24 -16.63
CA LYS A 337 -17.73 12.06 -17.12
C LYS A 337 -16.83 11.06 -17.87
N SER A 338 -15.82 11.52 -18.61
CA SER A 338 -14.87 10.63 -19.30
C SER A 338 -14.05 9.79 -18.32
N ILE A 339 -13.65 10.37 -17.19
CA ILE A 339 -12.93 9.65 -16.14
C ILE A 339 -13.89 8.73 -15.39
N VAL A 340 -15.12 9.16 -15.08
CA VAL A 340 -16.15 8.30 -14.48
C VAL A 340 -16.46 7.10 -15.37
N MET A 341 -16.62 7.33 -16.68
CA MET A 341 -16.80 6.25 -17.65
C MET A 341 -15.57 5.34 -17.73
N LYS A 342 -14.35 5.89 -17.63
CA LYS A 342 -13.13 5.09 -17.51
C LYS A 342 -13.12 4.28 -16.22
N LEU A 343 -13.54 4.83 -15.08
CA LEU A 343 -13.62 4.12 -13.80
C LEU A 343 -14.67 3.00 -13.83
N VAL A 344 -15.86 3.28 -14.37
CA VAL A 344 -16.93 2.28 -14.55
C VAL A 344 -16.48 1.23 -15.55
N SER A 345 -15.91 1.63 -16.68
CA SER A 345 -15.36 0.71 -17.68
C SER A 345 -14.17 -0.07 -17.14
N GLU A 346 -13.30 0.49 -16.31
CA GLU A 346 -12.22 -0.26 -15.66
C GLU A 346 -12.83 -1.21 -14.62
N ARG A 347 -13.87 -0.82 -13.90
CA ARG A 347 -14.57 -1.72 -12.98
C ARG A 347 -15.25 -2.89 -13.71
N GLU A 348 -15.86 -2.64 -14.86
CA GLU A 348 -16.60 -3.61 -15.66
C GLU A 348 -15.70 -4.43 -16.60
N ALA A 349 -14.67 -3.80 -17.16
CA ALA A 349 -13.77 -4.35 -18.16
C ALA A 349 -12.39 -4.73 -17.60
N ARG A 350 -12.09 -4.45 -16.33
CA ARG A 350 -11.03 -5.18 -15.62
C ARG A 350 -11.39 -6.65 -15.80
N PRO A 351 -10.60 -7.41 -16.58
CA PRO A 351 -10.71 -8.86 -16.59
C PRO A 351 -10.08 -9.39 -15.30
N ASP A 352 -10.37 -8.74 -14.17
CA ASP A 352 -9.85 -9.12 -12.89
C ASP A 352 -10.48 -10.48 -12.62
N VAL A 353 -9.61 -11.46 -12.62
CA VAL A 353 -9.74 -12.71 -11.88
C VAL A 353 -10.11 -12.43 -10.39
N LEU A 354 -10.20 -11.16 -9.92
CA LEU A 354 -10.09 -10.79 -8.51
C LEU A 354 -11.09 -9.80 -7.88
N ALA A 355 -11.47 -8.67 -8.47
CA ALA A 355 -12.43 -7.72 -7.86
C ALA A 355 -12.16 -7.30 -6.39
N PHE A 356 -10.94 -7.45 -5.86
CA PHE A 356 -10.63 -7.18 -4.44
C PHE A 356 -10.72 -5.69 -4.04
N SER A 357 -10.87 -4.77 -5.00
CA SER A 357 -11.03 -3.33 -4.75
C SER A 357 -12.48 -2.92 -4.47
N THR A 358 -13.45 -3.77 -4.79
CA THR A 358 -14.88 -3.48 -4.71
C THR A 358 -15.52 -4.37 -3.63
N PRO A 359 -16.22 -3.80 -2.64
CA PRO A 359 -16.91 -4.59 -1.62
C PRO A 359 -18.02 -5.44 -2.25
N ASN A 360 -18.19 -6.69 -1.80
CA ASN A 360 -19.20 -7.59 -2.37
C ASN A 360 -20.62 -7.35 -1.82
N LEU A 361 -20.76 -6.70 -0.67
CA LEU A 361 -22.07 -6.44 -0.06
C LEU A 361 -22.85 -5.35 -0.81
N SER A 362 -24.17 -5.51 -0.85
CA SER A 362 -25.05 -4.45 -1.36
C SER A 362 -25.05 -3.25 -0.40
N PRO A 363 -24.75 -2.04 -0.87
CA PRO A 363 -24.73 -0.86 -0.03
C PRO A 363 -26.15 -0.43 0.37
N ASP A 364 -26.31 0.08 1.59
CA ASP A 364 -27.52 0.79 2.01
C ASP A 364 -27.50 2.20 1.43
N SER A 365 -28.45 2.51 0.55
CA SER A 365 -28.48 3.77 -0.18
C SER A 365 -28.50 5.01 0.75
N ARG A 366 -29.21 4.95 1.89
CA ARG A 366 -29.27 6.08 2.83
C ARG A 366 -27.96 6.27 3.57
N ARG A 367 -27.22 5.19 3.86
CA ARG A 367 -25.89 5.27 4.47
C ARG A 367 -24.85 5.75 3.46
N ALA A 368 -24.92 5.26 2.23
CA ALA A 368 -24.07 5.73 1.14
C ALA A 368 -24.25 7.25 0.89
N ASP A 369 -25.48 7.74 0.89
CA ASP A 369 -25.73 9.18 0.76
C ASP A 369 -25.11 9.96 1.93
N ARG A 370 -25.15 9.44 3.17
CA ARG A 370 -24.48 10.10 4.30
C ARG A 370 -22.96 10.13 4.13
N TRP A 371 -22.36 9.04 3.65
CA TRP A 371 -20.92 9.01 3.35
C TRP A 371 -20.52 10.00 2.28
N LYS A 372 -21.32 10.12 1.21
CA LYS A 372 -21.14 11.13 0.17
C LYS A 372 -21.10 12.55 0.76
N HIS A 373 -22.13 12.93 1.53
CA HIS A 373 -22.20 14.27 2.13
C HIS A 373 -21.04 14.51 3.09
N TRP A 374 -20.72 13.53 3.93
CA TRP A 374 -19.60 13.58 4.86
C TRP A 374 -18.25 13.79 4.13
N ALA A 375 -18.01 13.07 3.04
CA ALA A 375 -16.78 13.19 2.26
C ALA A 375 -16.68 14.58 1.60
N GLN A 376 -17.80 15.09 1.09
CA GLN A 376 -17.90 16.43 0.52
C GLN A 376 -17.60 17.52 1.56
N GLU A 377 -18.10 17.39 2.79
CA GLU A 377 -17.82 18.32 3.89
C GLU A 377 -16.34 18.32 4.28
N ASN A 378 -15.70 17.14 4.30
CA ASN A 378 -14.31 16.99 4.74
C ASN A 378 -13.26 17.45 3.73
N LEU A 379 -13.61 17.50 2.44
CA LEU A 379 -12.74 18.06 1.40
C LEU A 379 -12.91 19.58 1.22
N GLY A 380 -13.89 20.17 1.92
CA GLY A 380 -14.16 21.60 1.87
C GLY A 380 -14.83 22.04 0.57
N THR A 381 -15.60 23.12 0.64
CA THR A 381 -16.35 23.71 -0.49
C THR A 381 -15.46 24.44 -1.51
N SER A 382 -14.27 23.93 -1.81
CA SER A 382 -13.35 24.48 -2.81
C SER A 382 -13.93 24.39 -4.24
N PHE A 383 -15.07 23.73 -4.42
CA PHE A 383 -15.89 23.73 -5.63
C PHE A 383 -16.68 25.04 -5.79
N ARG A 384 -15.99 26.11 -6.17
CA ARG A 384 -16.62 27.22 -6.89
C ARG A 384 -15.72 27.62 -8.05
N TYR A 385 -15.88 26.91 -9.17
CA TYR A 385 -15.53 27.45 -10.48
C TYR A 385 -16.71 28.24 -11.03
#